data_AF-A0A2U3NUP7-F1
#
_entry.id   AF-A0A2U3NUP7-F1
#
_cell.length_a   1.000
_cell.length_b   1.000
_cell.length_c   1.000
_cell.angle_alpha   90.00
_cell.angle_beta   90.00
_cell.angle_gamma   90.00
#
_symmetry.space_group_name_H-M   'P 1'
#
loop_
_entity.id
_entity.type
_entity.pdbx_description
1 polymer ?
#
loop_
_entity_poly.entity_id
_entity_poly.type
_entity_poly.pdbx_seq_one_letter_code
_entity_poly.pdbx_strand_id
1 'polypeptide(L)'
;MAEELRVNPDALSHVGNELANHGETLLALQQSCHGAAEGAQSGWVGSSAGALSGLLDRWATVSSTHMGRFGEHSCGMHFAAAEFSETERRNTTAVAKVGEAANAATQL
;
A
#
# COMPACT_ATOMS: atom_id res chain seq x y z
N MET A 1 -6.48 -29.10 12.49
CA MET A 1 -5.22 -28.98 11.73
C MET A 1 -5.07 -27.52 11.41
N ALA A 2 -4.02 -26.85 11.89
CA ALA A 2 -3.81 -25.44 11.57
C ALA A 2 -3.45 -25.33 10.09
N GLU A 3 -4.16 -24.48 9.37
CA GLU A 3 -3.83 -24.15 7.98
C GLU A 3 -2.40 -23.59 7.96
N GLU A 4 -1.55 -24.11 7.07
CA GLU A 4 -0.16 -23.69 6.99
C GLU A 4 -0.10 -22.24 6.49
N LEU A 5 0.15 -21.30 7.40
CA LEU A 5 0.29 -19.89 7.06
C LEU A 5 1.57 -19.69 6.24
N ARG A 6 1.42 -19.53 4.92
CA ARG A 6 2.52 -19.18 4.02
C ARG A 6 2.36 -17.78 3.48
N VAL A 7 3.48 -17.05 3.45
CA VAL A 7 3.53 -15.73 2.82
C VAL A 7 3.81 -15.90 1.33
N ASN A 8 3.10 -15.14 0.50
CA ASN A 8 3.30 -15.06 -0.94
C ASN A 8 3.82 -13.65 -1.31
N PRO A 9 5.14 -13.48 -1.54
CA PRO A 9 5.73 -12.19 -1.91
C PRO A 9 5.17 -11.58 -3.21
N ASP A 10 4.80 -12.41 -4.18
CA ASP A 10 4.21 -11.94 -5.44
C ASP A 10 2.83 -11.35 -5.20
N ALA A 11 2.02 -11.99 -4.34
CA ALA A 11 0.72 -11.47 -3.93
C ALA A 11 0.86 -10.14 -3.16
N LEU A 12 1.84 -10.03 -2.26
CA LEU A 12 2.11 -8.77 -1.56
C LEU A 12 2.50 -7.66 -2.54
N SER A 13 3.38 -7.94 -3.50
CA SER A 13 3.78 -6.96 -4.52
C SER A 13 2.61 -6.54 -5.42
N HIS A 14 1.78 -7.51 -5.80
CA HIS A 14 0.59 -7.27 -6.61
C HIS A 14 -0.40 -6.36 -5.89
N VAL A 15 -0.76 -6.71 -4.64
CA VAL A 15 -1.68 -5.90 -3.82
C VAL A 15 -1.11 -4.52 -3.53
N GLY A 16 0.20 -4.40 -3.31
CA GLY A 16 0.88 -3.11 -3.20
C GLY A 16 0.64 -2.23 -4.43
N ASN A 17 0.82 -2.77 -5.64
CA ASN A 17 0.56 -2.05 -6.89
C ASN A 17 -0.93 -1.68 -7.04
N GLU A 18 -1.86 -2.59 -6.74
CA GLU A 18 -3.29 -2.30 -6.80
C GLU A 18 -3.68 -1.16 -5.86
N LEU A 19 -3.07 -1.13 -4.68
CA LEU A 19 -3.32 -0.10 -3.67
C LEU A 19 -2.78 1.26 -4.10
N ALA A 20 -1.57 1.32 -4.66
CA ALA A 20 -1.02 2.54 -5.24
C ALA A 20 -1.92 3.10 -6.34
N ASN A 21 -2.35 2.24 -7.29
CA ASN A 21 -3.22 2.63 -8.39
C ASN A 21 -4.60 3.13 -7.90
N HIS A 22 -5.17 2.48 -6.88
CA HIS A 22 -6.41 2.93 -6.25
C HIS A 22 -6.24 4.29 -5.58
N GLY A 23 -5.11 4.50 -4.88
CA GLY A 23 -4.75 5.78 -4.29
C GLY A 23 -4.72 6.89 -5.34
N GLU A 24 -3.99 6.70 -6.43
CA GLU A 24 -3.91 7.70 -7.52
C GLU A 24 -5.28 8.02 -8.14
N THR A 25 -6.09 6.98 -8.39
CA THR A 25 -7.45 7.16 -8.93
C THR A 25 -8.33 7.96 -7.97
N LEU A 26 -8.27 7.64 -6.68
CA LEU A 26 -9.03 8.35 -5.65
C LEU A 26 -8.58 9.81 -5.52
N LEU A 27 -7.27 10.07 -5.60
CA LEU A 27 -6.71 11.43 -5.57
C LEU A 27 -7.25 12.27 -6.73
N ALA A 28 -7.22 11.72 -7.94
CA ALA A 28 -7.72 12.41 -9.13
C ALA A 28 -9.22 12.74 -9.01
N LEU A 29 -10.02 11.80 -8.47
CA LEU A 29 -11.44 12.03 -8.22
C LEU A 29 -11.66 13.12 -7.16
N GLN A 30 -10.89 13.10 -6.06
CA GLN A 30 -10.96 14.12 -5.02
C GLN A 30 -10.62 15.51 -5.56
N GLN A 31 -9.57 15.63 -6.36
CA GLN A 31 -9.20 16.91 -7.01
C GLN A 31 -10.29 17.42 -7.95
N SER A 32 -10.89 16.53 -8.75
CA SER A 32 -12.01 16.88 -9.63
C SER A 32 -13.21 17.41 -8.84
N CYS A 33 -13.60 16.69 -7.78
CA CYS A 33 -14.69 17.11 -6.91
C CYS A 33 -14.38 18.43 -6.16
N HIS A 34 -13.13 18.66 -5.76
CA HIS A 34 -12.71 19.92 -5.15
C HIS A 34 -12.82 21.09 -6.13
N GLY A 35 -12.29 20.94 -7.35
CA GLY A 35 -12.39 21.96 -8.39
C GLY A 35 -13.83 22.28 -8.79
N ALA A 36 -14.72 21.27 -8.83
CA ALA A 36 -16.14 21.49 -9.05
C ALA A 36 -16.79 22.32 -7.90
N ALA A 37 -16.37 22.08 -6.65
CA ALA A 37 -16.86 22.82 -5.50
C ALA A 37 -16.34 24.27 -5.46
N GLU A 38 -15.07 24.48 -5.78
CA GLU A 38 -14.49 25.83 -5.96
C GLU A 38 -15.22 26.61 -7.07
N GLY A 39 -15.53 25.96 -8.20
CA GLY A 39 -16.29 26.58 -9.28
C GLY A 39 -17.71 27.01 -8.86
N ALA A 40 -18.33 26.30 -7.91
CA ALA A 40 -19.64 26.63 -7.38
C ALA A 40 -19.61 27.71 -6.27
N GLN A 41 -18.42 28.10 -5.79
CA GLN A 41 -18.25 28.98 -4.63
C GLN A 41 -18.94 30.35 -4.79
N SER A 42 -18.96 30.88 -6.02
CA SER A 42 -19.63 32.16 -6.33
C SER A 42 -21.14 32.15 -6.03
N GLY A 43 -21.78 30.98 -5.96
CA GLY A 43 -23.19 30.82 -5.61
C GLY A 43 -23.44 30.65 -4.11
N TRP A 44 -22.41 30.55 -3.27
CA TRP A 44 -22.59 30.37 -1.84
C TRP A 44 -22.74 31.71 -1.13
N VAL A 45 -23.77 31.83 -0.29
CA VAL A 45 -24.08 33.07 0.42
C VAL A 45 -24.32 32.84 1.90
N GLY A 46 -23.96 33.84 2.71
CA GLY A 46 -24.22 33.87 4.15
C GLY A 46 -23.48 32.79 4.94
N SER A 47 -24.04 32.43 6.10
CA SER A 47 -23.41 31.49 7.05
C SER A 47 -23.15 30.10 6.45
N SER A 48 -23.96 29.67 5.49
CA SER A 48 -23.79 28.39 4.81
C SER A 48 -22.53 28.36 3.94
N ALA A 49 -22.11 29.49 3.38
CA ALA A 49 -20.88 29.57 2.60
C ALA A 49 -19.65 29.26 3.44
N GLY A 50 -19.54 29.88 4.63
CA GLY A 50 -18.44 29.60 5.57
C GLY A 50 -18.45 28.15 6.06
N ALA A 51 -19.62 27.58 6.30
CA ALA A 51 -19.74 26.16 6.68
C ALA A 51 -19.29 25.21 5.56
N LEU A 52 -19.63 25.50 4.30
CA LEU A 52 -19.21 24.73 3.12
C LEU A 52 -17.70 24.83 2.88
N SER A 53 -17.12 26.03 2.97
CA SER A 53 -15.66 26.20 2.90
C SER A 53 -14.96 25.40 3.99
N GLY A 54 -15.41 25.49 5.24
CA GLY A 54 -14.82 24.70 6.33
C GLY A 54 -15.00 23.18 6.16
N LEU A 55 -16.07 22.73 5.51
CA LEU A 55 -16.23 21.32 5.14
C LEU A 55 -15.21 20.88 4.09
N LEU A 56 -14.97 21.71 3.06
CA LEU A 56 -13.98 21.42 2.03
C LEU A 56 -12.55 21.39 2.57
N ASP A 57 -12.19 22.30 3.47
CA ASP A 57 -10.87 22.30 4.11
C ASP A 57 -10.64 21.02 4.93
N ARG A 58 -11.66 20.61 5.70
CA ARG A 58 -11.61 19.34 6.45
C ARG A 58 -11.52 18.15 5.51
N TRP A 59 -12.31 18.15 4.43
CA TRP A 59 -12.28 17.07 3.45
C TRP A 59 -10.92 16.98 2.75
N ALA A 60 -10.30 18.09 2.38
CA ALA A 60 -8.95 18.13 1.82
C ALA A 60 -7.91 17.54 2.79
N THR A 61 -7.99 17.92 4.07
CA THR A 61 -7.09 17.41 5.13
C THR A 61 -7.23 15.90 5.32
N VAL A 62 -8.46 15.41 5.44
CA VAL A 62 -8.74 13.96 5.59
C VAL A 62 -8.32 13.20 4.34
N SER A 63 -8.55 13.76 3.15
CA SER A 63 -8.17 13.16 1.87
C SER A 63 -6.66 13.00 1.74
N SER A 64 -5.89 14.03 2.08
CA SER A 64 -4.43 13.97 2.09
C SER A 64 -3.91 12.93 3.10
N THR A 65 -4.50 12.88 4.29
CA THR A 65 -4.18 11.86 5.31
C THR A 65 -4.46 10.44 4.79
N HIS A 66 -5.60 10.25 4.12
CA HIS A 66 -5.95 8.97 3.54
C HIS A 66 -4.96 8.56 2.44
N MET A 67 -4.56 9.49 1.59
CA MET A 67 -3.56 9.25 0.54
C MET A 67 -2.20 8.82 1.13
N GLY A 68 -1.77 9.48 2.21
CA GLY A 68 -0.57 9.07 2.94
C GLY A 68 -0.63 7.61 3.40
N ARG A 69 -1.79 7.18 3.93
CA ARG A 69 -2.00 5.79 4.37
C ARG A 69 -2.00 4.78 3.22
N PHE A 70 -2.56 5.13 2.05
CA PHE A 70 -2.46 4.29 0.84
C PHE A 70 -0.99 4.10 0.44
N GLY A 71 -0.22 5.19 0.42
CA GLY A 71 1.22 5.14 0.11
C GLY A 71 2.02 4.32 1.11
N GLU A 72 1.85 4.57 2.41
CA GLU A 72 2.51 3.81 3.48
C GLU A 72 2.22 2.31 3.39
N HIS A 73 0.96 1.94 3.17
CA HIS A 73 0.58 0.54 3.09
C HIS A 73 1.09 -0.13 1.80
N SER A 74 1.07 0.58 0.66
CA SER A 74 1.64 0.09 -0.59
C SER A 74 3.13 -0.18 -0.43
N CYS A 75 3.87 0.80 0.08
CA CYS A 75 5.30 0.66 0.34
C CYS A 75 5.58 -0.48 1.33
N GLY A 76 4.80 -0.58 2.40
CA GLY A 76 4.91 -1.66 3.37
C GLY A 76 4.76 -3.04 2.75
N MET A 77 3.82 -3.21 1.81
CA MET A 77 3.64 -4.47 1.08
C MET A 77 4.84 -4.80 0.18
N HIS A 78 5.38 -3.81 -0.54
CA HIS A 78 6.58 -4.00 -1.37
C HIS A 78 7.82 -4.33 -0.53
N PHE A 79 8.01 -3.66 0.60
CA PHE A 79 9.10 -3.95 1.52
C PHE A 79 8.99 -5.36 2.10
N ALA A 80 7.80 -5.74 2.58
CA ALA A 80 7.57 -7.09 3.07
C ALA A 80 7.85 -8.15 2.00
N ALA A 81 7.37 -7.95 0.76
CA ALA A 81 7.66 -8.86 -0.34
C ALA A 81 9.16 -9.04 -0.59
N ALA A 82 9.93 -7.94 -0.57
CA ALA A 82 11.37 -7.98 -0.74
C ALA A 82 12.07 -8.71 0.42
N GLU A 83 11.67 -8.44 1.67
CA GLU A 83 12.24 -9.09 2.86
C GLU A 83 11.96 -10.59 2.89
N PHE A 84 10.73 -11.01 2.57
CA PHE A 84 10.40 -12.43 2.50
C PHE A 84 11.14 -13.15 1.37
N SER A 85 11.24 -12.54 0.19
CA SER A 85 11.99 -13.11 -0.94
C SER A 85 13.47 -13.29 -0.61
N GLU A 86 14.08 -12.30 0.05
CA GLU A 86 15.48 -12.36 0.46
C GLU A 86 15.70 -13.40 1.57
N THR A 87 14.77 -13.52 2.52
CA THR A 87 14.82 -14.53 3.58
C THR A 87 14.72 -15.94 2.99
N GLU A 88 13.81 -16.17 2.05
CA GLU A 88 13.66 -17.46 1.38
C GLU A 88 14.91 -17.82 0.58
N ARG A 89 15.50 -16.86 -0.13
CA ARG A 89 16.76 -17.06 -0.86
C ARG A 89 17.92 -17.45 0.07
N ARG A 90 18.01 -16.84 1.26
CA ARG A 90 19.02 -17.21 2.27
C ARG A 90 18.79 -18.61 2.81
N ASN A 91 17.54 -18.94 3.14
CA ASN A 91 17.16 -20.24 3.69
C ASN A 91 17.43 -21.37 2.70
N THR A 92 17.00 -21.22 1.45
CA THR A 92 17.26 -22.19 0.37
C THR A 92 18.75 -22.41 0.15
N THR A 93 19.56 -21.34 0.16
CA THR A 93 21.02 -21.45 0.08
C THR A 93 21.62 -22.21 1.27
N ALA A 94 21.16 -21.93 2.49
CA ALA A 94 21.63 -22.59 3.70
C ALA A 94 21.29 -24.09 3.70
N VAL A 95 20.04 -24.43 3.33
CA VAL A 95 19.57 -25.81 3.24
C VAL A 95 20.34 -26.59 2.16
N ALA A 96 20.60 -25.99 1.00
CA ALA A 96 21.39 -26.61 -0.07
C ALA A 96 22.80 -26.98 0.42
N LYS A 97 23.49 -26.07 1.12
CA LYS A 97 24.82 -26.31 1.69
C LYS A 97 24.83 -27.46 2.70
N VAL A 98 23.80 -27.54 3.55
CA VAL A 98 23.66 -28.64 4.53
C VAL A 98 23.43 -29.96 3.80
N GLY A 99 22.60 -29.97 2.76
CA GLY A 99 22.35 -31.16 1.93
C GLY A 99 23.61 -31.66 1.23
N GLU A 100 24.41 -30.76 0.66
CA GLU A 100 25.71 -31.08 0.06
C GLU A 100 26.69 -31.69 1.07
N ALA A 101 26.81 -31.10 2.26
CA ALA A 101 27.66 -31.61 3.33
C ALA A 101 27.22 -33.00 3.82
N ALA A 102 25.91 -33.22 3.98
CA ALA A 102 25.36 -34.51 4.40
C ALA A 102 25.60 -35.61 3.35
N ASN A 103 25.45 -35.29 2.07
CA ASN A 103 25.76 -36.22 0.98
C ASN A 103 27.24 -36.59 0.95
N ALA A 104 28.15 -35.63 1.12
CA ALA A 104 29.58 -35.89 1.18
C ALA A 104 29.96 -36.80 2.36
N ALA A 105 29.33 -36.62 3.52
CA ALA A 105 29.56 -37.46 4.69
C ALA A 105 29.03 -38.90 4.54
N THR A 106 28.03 -39.12 3.68
CA THR A 106 27.43 -40.45 3.43
C THR A 106 28.20 -41.26 2.38
N GLN A 107 29.10 -40.61 1.62
CA GLN A 107 29.93 -41.23 0.58
C GLN A 107 31.33 -41.67 1.08
N LEU A 108 31.63 -41.49 2.38
CA LEU A 108 32.82 -41.96 3.07
C LEU A 108 32.51 -43.22 3.90
#